data_AF-A0A7U7J129-F1
#
_entry.id   AF-A0A7U7J129-F1
#
_cell.length_a   1.000
_cell.length_b   1.000
_cell.length_c   1.000
_cell.angle_alpha   90.00
_cell.angle_beta   90.00
_cell.angle_gamma   90.00
#
_symmetry.space_group_name_H-M   'P 1'
#
loop_
_entity.id
_entity.type
_entity.pdbx_description
1 polymer ?
#
loop_
_entity_poly.entity_id
_entity_poly.type
_entity_poly.pdbx_seq_one_letter_code
_entity_poly.pdbx_strand_id
1 'polypeptide(L)'
;MLQTPLGKDQNPKGDDDTVQVLVRDNNVDQALKALKKKMQREGVFREMKLRRHFEKPSERRAREVAEAVRRARKMERKRLEREGF
;
A
#
# COMPACT_ATOMS: atom_id res chain seq x y z
N MET A 1 25.08 18.63 -41.07
CA MET A 1 24.00 18.66 -40.07
C MET A 1 23.00 17.57 -40.42
N LEU A 2 22.94 16.50 -39.64
CA LEU A 2 21.79 15.59 -39.62
C LEU A 2 21.52 15.28 -38.15
N GLN A 3 20.34 15.70 -37.69
CA GLN A 3 19.85 15.54 -36.33
C GLN A 3 19.67 14.06 -35.99
N THR A 4 20.13 13.67 -34.81
CA THR A 4 19.81 12.41 -34.15
C THR A 4 18.32 12.37 -33.78
N PRO A 5 17.56 11.31 -34.13
CA PRO A 5 16.31 11.04 -33.44
C PRO A 5 16.63 10.25 -32.16
N LEU A 6 16.53 10.93 -31.01
CA LEU A 6 16.42 10.29 -29.70
C LEU A 6 15.21 9.35 -29.73
N GLY A 7 15.48 8.04 -29.74
CA GLY A 7 14.48 7.01 -29.57
C GLY A 7 13.82 7.18 -28.21
N LYS A 8 12.51 7.36 -28.20
CA LYS A 8 11.71 7.42 -26.98
C LYS A 8 11.75 6.05 -26.33
N ASP A 9 12.34 5.97 -25.14
CA ASP A 9 12.23 4.82 -24.24
C ASP A 9 10.77 4.62 -23.84
N GLN A 10 10.01 3.91 -24.66
CA GLN A 10 8.74 3.35 -24.24
C GLN A 10 9.03 2.06 -23.49
N ASN A 11 9.16 2.16 -22.17
CA ASN A 11 9.04 1.01 -21.29
C ASN A 11 7.64 1.01 -20.65
N PRO A 12 6.61 0.36 -21.24
CA PRO A 12 5.27 0.33 -20.67
C PRO A 12 5.07 -0.84 -19.70
N LYS A 13 6.06 -1.16 -18.86
CA LYS A 13 5.92 -2.14 -17.76
C LYS A 13 6.83 -1.77 -16.59
N GLY A 14 6.30 -0.95 -15.69
CA GLY A 14 6.93 -0.60 -14.41
C GLY A 14 5.88 -0.61 -13.31
N ASP A 15 5.97 -1.64 -12.47
CA ASP A 15 5.53 -1.67 -11.07
C ASP A 15 4.02 -1.63 -10.76
N ASP A 16 3.35 -2.78 -10.94
CA ASP A 16 1.98 -3.06 -10.46
C ASP A 16 1.83 -3.01 -8.91
N ASP A 17 2.94 -2.91 -8.17
CA ASP A 17 2.96 -2.84 -6.69
C ASP A 17 3.10 -1.40 -6.14
N THR A 18 3.04 -0.38 -7.00
CA THR A 18 3.21 1.02 -6.56
C THR A 18 1.89 1.69 -6.17
N VAL A 19 1.84 2.24 -4.94
CA VAL A 19 0.65 2.96 -4.44
C VAL A 19 0.54 4.34 -5.08
N GLN A 20 -0.48 4.53 -5.92
CA GLN A 20 -0.69 5.80 -6.63
C GLN A 20 -1.86 6.62 -6.06
N VAL A 21 -1.72 7.95 -6.07
CA VAL A 21 -2.77 8.90 -5.70
C VAL A 21 -2.88 9.99 -6.76
N LEU A 22 -4.09 10.18 -7.28
CA LEU A 22 -4.42 11.26 -8.21
C LEU A 22 -4.63 12.55 -7.41
N VAL A 23 -3.92 13.61 -7.78
CA VAL A 23 -4.10 14.95 -7.23
C VAL A 23 -5.09 15.70 -8.14
N ARG A 24 -6.12 16.30 -7.55
CA ARG A 24 -7.04 17.20 -8.26
C ARG A 24 -6.93 18.59 -7.64
N ASP A 25 -7.09 19.62 -8.49
CA ASP A 25 -7.20 21.03 -8.08
C ASP A 25 -6.02 21.56 -7.25
N ASN A 26 -4.79 21.14 -7.58
CA ASN A 26 -3.54 21.51 -6.89
C ASN A 26 -3.54 21.25 -5.37
N ASN A 27 -4.43 20.40 -4.86
CA ASN A 27 -4.55 20.12 -3.43
C ASN A 27 -3.56 19.02 -2.99
N VAL A 28 -2.28 19.39 -2.94
CA VAL A 28 -1.16 18.48 -2.65
C VAL A 28 -1.25 17.91 -1.23
N ASP A 29 -1.64 18.71 -0.24
CA ASP A 29 -1.71 18.26 1.16
C ASP A 29 -2.77 17.17 1.38
N GLN A 30 -3.92 17.27 0.71
CA GLN A 30 -4.94 16.23 0.77
C GLN A 30 -4.47 14.96 0.07
N ALA A 31 -3.77 15.08 -1.06
CA ALA A 31 -3.22 13.93 -1.75
C ALA A 31 -2.17 13.20 -0.89
N LEU A 32 -1.29 13.93 -0.20
CA LEU A 32 -0.31 13.35 0.73
C LEU A 32 -0.99 12.64 1.91
N LYS A 33 -2.05 13.24 2.47
CA LYS A 33 -2.86 12.60 3.52
C LYS A 33 -3.56 11.34 3.00
N ALA A 34 -4.09 11.36 1.78
CA ALA A 34 -4.73 10.21 1.16
C ALA A 34 -3.73 9.08 0.88
N LEU A 35 -2.54 9.41 0.39
CA LEU A 35 -1.44 8.47 0.15
C LEU A 35 -1.02 7.77 1.45
N LYS A 36 -0.75 8.55 2.50
CA LYS A 36 -0.43 8.02 3.83
C LYS A 36 -1.52 7.06 4.34
N LYS A 37 -2.80 7.43 4.17
CA LYS A 37 -3.94 6.59 4.56
C LYS A 37 -4.06 5.31 3.71
N LYS A 38 -3.71 5.34 2.42
CA LYS A 38 -3.70 4.14 1.55
C LYS A 38 -2.56 3.19 1.95
N MET A 39 -1.33 3.70 2.08
CA MET A 39 -0.16 2.91 2.50
C MET A 39 -0.35 2.27 3.89
N GLN A 40 -1.01 2.98 4.82
CA GLN A 40 -1.36 2.42 6.13
C GLN A 40 -2.40 1.28 6.06
N ARG A 41 -3.30 1.28 5.07
CA ARG A 41 -4.28 0.20 4.88
C ARG A 41 -3.63 -1.05 4.29
N GLU A 42 -2.78 -0.85 3.30
CA GLU A 42 -2.02 -1.93 2.66
C GLU A 42 -1.00 -2.55 3.64
N GLY A 43 -0.57 -1.77 4.63
CA GLY A 43 0.27 -2.28 5.72
C GLY A 43 1.75 -2.27 5.37
N VAL A 44 2.14 -1.55 4.31
CA VAL A 44 3.53 -1.42 3.84
C VAL A 44 4.48 -1.00 4.97
N PHE A 45 4.09 -0.01 5.79
CA PHE A 45 4.91 0.42 6.94
C PHE A 45 5.05 -0.66 8.03
N ARG A 46 4.03 -1.49 8.20
CA ARG A 46 4.06 -2.61 9.15
C ARG A 46 5.02 -3.67 8.65
N GLU A 47 4.92 -4.01 7.38
CA GLU A 47 5.80 -4.96 6.72
C GLU A 47 7.26 -4.50 6.72
N MET A 48 7.52 -3.21 6.45
CA MET A 48 8.85 -2.62 6.58
C MET A 48 9.43 -2.74 8.00
N LYS A 49 8.60 -2.68 9.05
CA LYS A 49 9.05 -2.88 10.44
C LYS A 49 9.32 -4.35 10.75
N LEU A 50 8.47 -5.24 10.25
CA LEU A 50 8.55 -6.68 10.47
C LEU A 50 9.75 -7.31 9.75
N ARG A 51 10.10 -6.82 8.55
CA ARG A 51 11.20 -7.33 7.73
C ARG A 51 12.61 -6.88 8.18
N ARG A 52 12.73 -6.07 9.25
CA ARG A 52 14.03 -5.58 9.74
C ARG A 52 14.93 -6.67 10.31
N HIS A 53 14.34 -7.75 10.81
CA HIS A 53 15.05 -8.86 11.45
C HIS A 53 14.51 -10.19 10.95
N PHE A 54 15.36 -11.22 10.96
CA PHE A 54 14.94 -12.56 10.61
C PHE A 54 13.95 -13.09 11.66
N GLU A 55 12.74 -13.44 11.21
CA GLU A 55 11.74 -14.11 12.02
C GLU A 55 11.70 -15.59 11.66
N LYS A 56 11.69 -16.45 12.68
CA LYS A 56 11.63 -17.90 12.47
C LYS A 56 10.34 -18.26 11.73
N PRO A 57 10.36 -19.19 10.75
CA PRO A 57 9.18 -19.51 9.94
C PRO A 57 7.98 -20.05 10.74
N SER A 58 8.20 -20.61 11.93
CA SER A 58 7.12 -20.99 12.85
C SER A 58 6.43 -19.78 13.49
N GLU A 59 7.21 -18.77 13.88
CA GLU A 59 6.70 -17.54 14.51
C GLU A 59 5.99 -16.66 13.49
N ARG A 60 6.55 -16.57 12.27
CA ARG A 60 5.93 -15.89 11.14
C ARG A 60 4.53 -16.43 10.86
N ARG A 61 4.37 -17.76 10.78
CA ARG A 61 3.06 -18.42 10.56
C ARG A 61 2.06 -18.10 11.68
N ALA A 62 2.48 -18.18 12.95
CA ALA A 62 1.61 -17.87 14.07
C ALA A 62 1.14 -16.40 14.05
N ARG A 63 2.04 -15.48 13.70
CA ARG A 63 1.75 -14.06 13.53
C ARG A 63 0.79 -13.79 12.38
N GLU A 64 1.03 -14.37 11.21
CA GLU A 64 0.17 -14.23 10.03
C GLU A 64 -1.28 -14.64 10.33
N VAL A 65 -1.47 -15.78 11.00
CA VAL A 65 -2.81 -16.24 11.41
C VAL A 65 -3.46 -15.28 12.39
N ALA A 66 -2.74 -14.84 13.43
CA ALA A 66 -3.25 -13.87 14.40
C ALA A 66 -3.58 -12.51 13.75
N GLU A 67 -2.81 -12.11 12.74
CA GLU A 67 -3.04 -10.90 11.96
C GLU A 67 -4.25 -10.98 11.04
N ALA A 68 -4.44 -12.12 10.36
CA ALA A 68 -5.61 -12.37 9.52
C ALA A 68 -6.90 -12.31 10.36
N VAL A 69 -6.93 -12.97 11.52
CA VAL A 69 -8.07 -12.91 12.45
C VAL A 69 -8.33 -11.49 12.93
N ARG A 70 -7.28 -10.74 13.30
CA ARG A 70 -7.41 -9.33 13.73
C ARG A 70 -7.94 -8.45 12.59
N ARG A 71 -7.47 -8.65 11.35
CA ARG A 71 -7.94 -7.91 10.17
C ARG A 71 -9.41 -8.22 9.88
N ALA A 72 -9.82 -9.49 9.93
CA ALA A 72 -11.20 -9.90 9.74
C ALA A 72 -12.14 -9.23 10.76
N ARG A 73 -11.81 -9.30 12.06
CA ARG A 73 -12.59 -8.64 13.13
C ARG A 73 -12.67 -7.12 12.96
N LYS A 74 -11.59 -6.49 12.48
CA LYS A 74 -11.58 -5.04 12.21
C LYS A 74 -12.48 -4.68 11.03
N MET A 75 -12.49 -5.50 9.98
CA MET A 75 -13.35 -5.31 8.80
C MET A 75 -14.82 -5.47 9.18
N GLU A 76 -15.14 -6.49 9.97
CA GLU A 76 -16.48 -6.76 10.49
C GLU A 76 -16.98 -5.62 11.37
N ARG A 77 -16.17 -5.13 12.31
CA ARG A 77 -16.53 -3.96 13.12
C ARG A 77 -16.83 -2.72 12.28
N LYS A 78 -15.99 -2.44 11.28
CA LYS A 78 -16.21 -1.32 10.35
C LYS A 78 -17.45 -1.49 9.48
N ARG A 79 -17.83 -2.73 9.19
CA ARG A 79 -19.06 -3.04 8.45
C ARG A 79 -20.28 -2.74 9.31
N LEU A 80 -20.29 -3.21 10.56
CA LEU A 80 -21.34 -2.93 11.55
C LEU A 80 -21.50 -1.41 11.80
N GLU A 81 -20.40 -0.68 11.98
CA GLU A 81 -20.39 0.78 12.13
C GLU A 81 -20.96 1.52 10.90
N ARG A 82 -20.92 0.92 9.70
CA ARG A 82 -21.42 1.52 8.45
C ARG A 82 -22.86 1.12 8.14
N GLU A 83 -23.26 -0.10 8.47
CA GLU A 83 -24.61 -0.64 8.24
C GLU A 83 -25.61 -0.18 9.31
N GLY A 84 -25.14 0.49 10.38
CA GLY A 84 -25.99 1.17 11.34
C GLY A 84 -26.64 0.23 12.34
N PHE A 85 -25.94 0.01 13.45
CA PHE A 85 -26.52 -0.31 14.74
C PHE A 85 -25.87 0.60 15.78
#